data_AF-A0A530ZN40-F1
#
_entry.id   AF-A0A530ZN40-F1
#
_cell.length_a   1.000
_cell.length_b   1.000
_cell.length_c   1.000
_cell.angle_alpha   90.00
_cell.angle_beta   90.00
_cell.angle_gamma   90.00
#
_symmetry.space_group_name_H-M   'P 1'
#
loop_
_entity.id
_entity.type
_entity.pdbx_description
1 polymer ?
#
loop_
_entity_poly.entity_id
_entity_poly.type
_entity_poly.pdbx_seq_one_letter_code
_entity_poly.pdbx_strand_id
1 'polypeptide(L)'
;LQQALDLVDGRVPMVVELKGVPGHDEGLVASVGKMLKRYKGKAAIMSFDHWLIRDFPKHAPGIPGGLTAYGKDVKLIEAHFAMLAHDIA
;
A
#
# COMPACT_ATOMS: atom_id res chain seq x y z
N LEU A 1 -10.69 -8.01 3.29
CA LEU A 1 -10.09 -7.90 1.94
C LEU A 1 -10.40 -9.10 1.05
N GLN A 2 -10.03 -10.34 1.41
CA GLN A 2 -10.21 -11.53 0.55
C GLN A 2 -11.62 -11.66 -0.05
N GLN A 3 -12.68 -11.52 0.75
CA GLN A 3 -14.08 -11.58 0.27
C GLN A 3 -14.38 -10.57 -0.86
N ALA A 4 -13.83 -9.36 -0.78
CA ALA A 4 -14.01 -8.35 -1.83
C ALA A 4 -13.23 -8.72 -3.09
N LEU A 5 -12.00 -9.24 -2.95
CA LEU A 5 -11.20 -9.71 -4.07
C LEU A 5 -11.89 -10.88 -4.80
N ASP A 6 -12.47 -11.81 -4.04
CA ASP A 6 -13.20 -12.97 -4.58
C ASP A 6 -14.49 -12.54 -5.29
N LEU A 7 -15.21 -11.56 -4.75
CA LEU A 7 -16.41 -11.01 -5.38
C LEU A 7 -16.09 -10.32 -6.71
N VAL A 8 -15.00 -9.55 -6.76
CA VAL A 8 -14.58 -8.84 -7.97
C VAL A 8 -13.96 -9.80 -9.00
N ASP A 9 -13.28 -10.85 -8.54
CA ASP A 9 -12.70 -11.94 -9.34
C ASP A 9 -11.87 -11.47 -10.55
N GLY A 10 -11.06 -10.42 -10.37
CA GLY A 10 -10.17 -9.93 -11.42
C GLY A 10 -10.85 -9.15 -12.54
N ARG A 11 -12.17 -8.94 -12.49
CA ARG A 11 -12.93 -8.25 -13.55
C ARG A 11 -12.53 -6.79 -13.72
N VAL A 12 -12.04 -6.14 -12.65
CA VAL A 12 -11.56 -4.76 -12.69
C VAL A 12 -10.23 -4.60 -11.94
N PRO A 13 -9.41 -3.58 -12.28
CA PRO A 13 -8.28 -3.19 -11.44
C PRO A 13 -8.72 -2.77 -10.04
N MET A 14 -7.92 -3.12 -9.03
CA MET A 14 -8.18 -2.74 -7.63
C MET A 14 -7.07 -1.84 -7.10
N VAL A 15 -7.45 -0.72 -6.50
CA VAL A 15 -6.54 0.12 -5.70
C VAL A 15 -6.92 -0.06 -4.23
N VAL A 16 -5.96 -0.44 -3.39
CA VAL A 16 -6.21 -0.74 -1.98
C VAL A 16 -5.40 0.21 -1.11
N GLU A 17 -6.10 1.01 -0.31
CA GLU A 17 -5.49 1.83 0.73
C GLU A 17 -5.25 0.99 2.00
N LEU A 18 -4.02 0.99 2.50
CA LEU A 18 -3.65 0.36 3.77
C LEU A 18 -3.54 1.44 4.86
N LYS A 19 -4.14 1.15 6.02
CA LYS A 19 -4.05 1.96 7.25
C LYS A 19 -3.67 1.03 8.38
N GLY A 20 -2.75 1.46 9.23
CA GLY A 20 -2.31 0.64 10.36
C GLY A 20 -1.91 1.49 11.55
N VAL A 21 -1.93 0.86 12.72
CA VAL A 21 -1.46 1.40 13.98
C VAL A 21 -0.05 0.86 14.25
N PRO A 22 0.98 1.73 14.34
CA PRO A 22 2.35 1.30 14.65
C PRO A 22 2.42 0.43 15.91
N GLY A 23 3.12 -0.69 15.84
CA GLY A 23 3.29 -1.65 16.95
C GLY A 23 2.09 -2.58 17.20
N HIS A 24 0.95 -2.38 16.52
CA HIS A 24 -0.20 -3.29 16.59
C HIS A 24 -0.37 -4.08 15.29
N ASP A 25 -0.21 -3.40 14.15
CA ASP A 25 -0.48 -3.96 12.82
C ASP A 25 0.80 -4.44 12.11
N GLU A 26 1.74 -5.01 12.87
CA GLU A 26 2.92 -5.65 12.29
C GLU A 26 2.52 -6.77 11.32
N GLY A 27 3.11 -6.76 10.11
CA GLY A 27 2.79 -7.75 9.08
C GLY A 27 1.51 -7.48 8.28
N LEU A 28 0.86 -6.33 8.45
CA LEU A 28 -0.28 -5.91 7.62
C LEU A 28 0.05 -5.97 6.12
N VAL A 29 1.14 -5.32 5.70
CA VAL A 29 1.58 -5.30 4.29
C VAL A 29 1.86 -6.71 3.77
N ALA A 30 2.52 -7.56 4.58
CA ALA A 30 2.79 -8.95 4.22
C ALA A 30 1.52 -9.77 3.99
N SER A 31 0.50 -9.56 4.83
CA SER A 31 -0.79 -10.24 4.72
C SER A 31 -1.55 -9.78 3.47
N VAL A 32 -1.61 -8.47 3.23
CA VAL A 32 -2.26 -7.89 2.04
C VAL A 32 -1.53 -8.30 0.76
N GLY A 33 -0.20 -8.21 0.71
CA GLY A 33 0.61 -8.61 -0.45
C GLY A 33 0.39 -10.06 -0.85
N LYS A 34 0.27 -10.98 0.12
CA LYS A 34 -0.09 -12.39 -0.14
C LYS A 34 -1.46 -12.54 -0.79
N MET A 35 -2.46 -11.75 -0.38
CA MET A 35 -3.80 -11.78 -0.97
C MET A 35 -3.79 -11.21 -2.39
N LEU A 36 -3.16 -10.05 -2.59
CA LEU A 36 -3.12 -9.38 -3.88
C LEU A 36 -2.29 -10.14 -4.94
N LYS A 37 -1.23 -10.86 -4.53
CA LYS A 37 -0.48 -11.73 -5.45
C LYS A 37 -1.34 -12.82 -6.09
N ARG A 38 -2.44 -13.23 -5.44
CA ARG A 38 -3.39 -14.22 -5.96
C ARG A 38 -4.54 -13.60 -6.74
N TYR A 39 -4.69 -12.27 -6.71
CA TYR A 39 -5.73 -11.59 -7.45
C TYR A 39 -5.44 -11.67 -8.95
N LYS A 40 -6.42 -12.12 -9.74
CA LYS A 40 -6.23 -12.37 -11.18
C LYS A 40 -6.15 -11.09 -12.02
N GLY A 41 -6.73 -10.00 -11.51
CA GLY A 41 -6.70 -8.69 -12.15
C GLY A 41 -5.49 -7.85 -11.74
N LYS A 42 -5.40 -6.63 -12.27
CA LYS A 42 -4.39 -5.66 -11.84
C LYS A 42 -4.68 -5.17 -10.42
N ALA A 43 -3.64 -4.96 -9.63
CA ALA A 43 -3.76 -4.36 -8.31
C ALA A 43 -2.71 -3.28 -8.10
N ALA A 44 -3.02 -2.30 -7.26
CA ALA A 44 -2.08 -1.33 -6.71
C ALA A 44 -2.39 -1.12 -5.23
N ILE A 45 -1.38 -0.76 -4.45
CA ILE A 45 -1.50 -0.47 -3.01
C ILE A 45 -1.06 0.96 -2.72
N MET A 46 -1.68 1.59 -1.73
CA MET A 46 -1.31 2.93 -1.29
C MET A 46 -1.47 3.11 0.21
N SER A 47 -0.81 4.10 0.80
CA SER A 47 -1.02 4.50 2.19
C SER A 47 -0.67 5.96 2.42
N PHE A 48 -1.16 6.54 3.51
CA PHE A 48 -0.65 7.78 4.11
C PHE A 48 0.53 7.50 5.04
N ASP A 49 0.60 6.28 5.58
CA ASP A 49 1.55 5.91 6.61
C ASP A 49 2.87 5.49 5.97
N HIS A 50 3.86 6.38 6.08
CA HIS A 50 5.21 6.18 5.54
C HIS A 50 5.85 4.86 5.99
N TRP A 51 5.58 4.40 7.21
CA TRP A 51 6.11 3.13 7.72
C TRP A 51 5.54 1.91 6.99
N LEU A 52 4.27 1.95 6.56
CA LEU A 52 3.68 0.89 5.73
C LEU A 52 4.27 0.89 4.33
N ILE A 53 4.48 2.07 3.74
CA ILE A 53 5.00 2.19 2.37
C ILE A 53 6.41 1.60 2.25
N ARG A 54 7.26 1.78 3.28
CA ARG A 54 8.61 1.18 3.34
C ARG A 54 8.61 -0.34 3.26
N ASP A 55 7.51 -0.97 3.66
CA ASP A 55 7.35 -2.42 3.61
C ASP A 55 6.84 -2.91 2.24
N PHE A 56 6.34 -2.03 1.37
CA PHE A 56 5.74 -2.42 0.08
C PHE A 56 6.73 -3.18 -0.82
N PRO A 57 7.96 -2.70 -1.09
CA PRO A 57 8.88 -3.42 -1.97
C PRO A 57 9.26 -4.81 -1.42
N LYS A 58 9.31 -4.93 -0.10
CA LYS A 58 9.67 -6.18 0.61
C LYS A 58 8.54 -7.21 0.56
N HIS A 59 7.30 -6.77 0.68
CA HIS A 59 6.15 -7.64 0.95
C HIS A 59 5.12 -7.73 -0.16
N ALA A 60 5.14 -6.80 -1.11
CA ALA A 60 4.30 -6.76 -2.30
C ALA A 60 5.13 -6.49 -3.58
N PRO A 61 6.25 -7.22 -3.82
CA PRO A 61 7.09 -6.97 -4.98
C PRO A 61 6.31 -7.17 -6.28
N GLY A 62 6.45 -6.21 -7.21
CA GLY A 62 5.77 -6.20 -8.50
C GLY A 62 4.31 -5.72 -8.47
N ILE A 63 3.80 -5.30 -7.30
CA ILE A 63 2.54 -4.59 -7.18
C ILE A 63 2.85 -3.11 -7.02
N PRO A 64 2.38 -2.23 -7.93
CA PRO A 64 2.60 -0.79 -7.82
C PRO A 64 2.17 -0.24 -6.46
N GLY A 65 3.08 0.46 -5.81
CA GLY A 65 2.91 1.12 -4.53
C GLY A 65 2.80 2.63 -4.69
N GLY A 66 1.96 3.26 -3.86
CA GLY A 66 1.76 4.71 -3.88
C GLY A 66 1.80 5.34 -2.50
N LEU A 67 2.36 6.54 -2.42
CA LEU A 67 2.13 7.46 -1.32
C LEU A 67 0.84 8.25 -1.58
N THR A 68 -0.03 8.33 -0.59
CA THR A 68 -1.17 9.24 -0.63
C THR A 68 -0.75 10.56 -0.02
N ALA A 69 -0.56 11.58 -0.85
CA ALA A 69 -0.19 12.91 -0.38
C ALA A 69 -1.43 13.68 0.11
N TYR A 70 -1.31 14.40 1.24
CA TYR A 70 -2.35 15.33 1.70
C TYR A 70 -1.80 16.58 2.40
N GLY A 71 -2.65 17.59 2.47
CA GLY A 71 -2.33 18.84 3.15
C GLY A 71 -1.36 19.72 2.35
N LYS A 72 -1.28 20.98 2.79
CA LYS A 72 -0.44 22.02 2.19
C LYS A 72 0.55 22.61 3.18
N ASP A 73 0.55 22.13 4.42
CA ASP A 73 1.47 22.56 5.45
C ASP A 73 2.85 22.00 5.16
N VAL A 74 3.89 22.83 5.37
CA VAL A 74 5.29 22.48 5.05
C VAL A 74 5.69 21.15 5.70
N LYS A 75 5.30 20.92 6.96
CA LYS A 75 5.61 19.68 7.68
C LYS A 75 5.05 18.43 6.99
N LEU A 76 3.84 18.51 6.42
CA LEU A 76 3.23 17.38 5.70
C LEU A 76 3.94 17.13 4.38
N ILE A 77 4.28 18.22 3.67
CA ILE A 77 5.04 18.16 2.41
C ILE A 77 6.42 17.53 2.63
N GLU A 78 7.15 17.96 3.66
CA GLU A 78 8.48 17.42 4.01
C GLU A 78 8.42 15.92 4.34
N ALA A 79 7.39 15.48 5.05
CA ALA A 79 7.20 14.07 5.37
C ALA A 79 7.00 13.21 4.11
N HIS A 80 6.31 13.73 3.09
CA HIS A 80 6.18 13.06 1.79
C HIS A 80 7.52 12.98 1.04
N PHE A 81 8.32 14.04 1.05
CA PHE A 81 9.63 14.05 0.38
C PHE A 81 10.60 13.04 0.99
N ALA A 82 10.59 12.90 2.32
CA ALA A 82 11.39 11.89 3.00
C ALA A 82 11.07 10.47 2.52
N MET A 83 9.82 10.22 2.07
CA MET A 83 9.45 8.95 1.46
C MET A 83 9.90 8.78 0.02
N LEU A 84 9.89 9.84 -0.79
CA LEU A 84 10.38 9.79 -2.17
C LEU A 84 11.88 9.49 -2.26
N ALA A 85 12.63 9.71 -1.18
CA ALA A 85 14.03 9.32 -1.05
C ALA A 85 14.25 7.80 -0.86
N HIS A 86 13.17 7.03 -0.71
CA HIS A 86 13.19 5.58 -0.62
C HIS A 86 12.50 4.98 -1.86
N ASP A 87 12.93 3.79 -2.29
CA ASP A 87 12.28 3.08 -3.40
C ASP A 87 10.79 2.85 -3.09
N ILE A 88 9.94 3.31 -4.00
CA ILE A 88 8.51 3.03 -3.98
C ILE A 88 8.26 1.90 -4.99
N ALA A 89 7.55 0.86 -4.54
CA ALA A 89 7.32 -0.40 -5.25
C ALA A 89 6.58 -0.23 -6.60
#